data_AF-A0A8T4YKX7-F1
#
_entry.id   AF-A0A8T4YKX7-F1
#
_cell.length_a   1.000
_cell.length_b   1.000
_cell.length_c   1.000
_cell.angle_alpha   90.00
_cell.angle_beta   90.00
_cell.angle_gamma   90.00
#
_symmetry.space_group_name_H-M   'P 1'
#
loop_
_entity.id
_entity.type
_entity.pdbx_description
1 polymer ?
#
loop_
_entity_poly.entity_id
_entity_poly.type
_entity_poly.pdbx_seq_one_letter_code
_entity_poly.pdbx_strand_id
1 'polypeptide(L)'
;RRIYPRIVSLEKIVETREKMKVIEAIKREMSKAFREIVEASREYSALIEWAEALRLGRTIYQVRPTVQEIFLFKEKSIEKKLNGLLKEREKIRAATLRGMPQVEDKARFVYPEEFNRGWLRRMGEILSYPSCCVERYAEERERGISVEERAASQIREKAGSDLNVLAYFVAYFFPCSPNCKEAISRGESIYNELSKLDPSIGETYKRIAKENSERVRHQPEILREYKQKAIEDRRKYG
;
A
#
# COMPACT_ATOMS: atom_id res chain seq x y z
N ARG A 1 10.87 -1.84 -22.34
CA ARG A 1 12.22 -2.31 -22.74
C ARG A 1 13.30 -1.20 -22.77
N ARG A 2 12.99 0.10 -22.96
CA ARG A 2 14.02 1.17 -23.05
C ARG A 2 14.58 1.72 -21.72
N ILE A 3 13.87 1.58 -20.61
CA ILE A 3 14.23 2.24 -19.34
C ILE A 3 15.24 1.43 -18.53
N TYR A 4 15.11 0.10 -18.50
CA TYR A 4 15.97 -0.78 -17.68
C TYR A 4 17.47 -0.63 -17.97
N PRO A 5 17.94 -0.60 -19.24
CA PRO A 5 19.37 -0.40 -19.52
C PRO A 5 19.91 0.95 -19.01
N ARG A 6 19.07 2.00 -18.99
CA ARG A 6 19.44 3.31 -18.47
C ARG A 6 19.52 3.30 -16.94
N ILE A 7 18.67 2.56 -16.25
CA ILE A 7 18.75 2.37 -14.80
C ILE A 7 20.07 1.69 -14.42
N VAL A 8 20.47 0.64 -15.14
CA VAL A 8 21.74 -0.06 -14.91
C VAL A 8 22.94 0.87 -15.14
N SER A 9 22.88 1.73 -16.17
CA SER A 9 23.95 2.68 -16.44
C SER A 9 24.18 3.72 -15.32
N LEU A 10 23.20 3.94 -14.43
CA LEU A 10 23.34 4.87 -13.29
C LEU A 10 24.40 4.42 -12.27
N GLU A 11 24.69 3.12 -12.18
CA GLU A 11 25.72 2.59 -11.29
C GLU A 11 27.14 2.96 -11.78
N LYS A 12 27.28 3.23 -13.09
CA LYS A 12 28.55 3.59 -13.74
C LYS A 12 28.85 5.08 -13.74
N ILE A 13 27.86 5.93 -13.39
CA ILE A 13 28.03 7.39 -13.33
C ILE A 13 28.57 7.77 -11.95
N VAL A 14 29.82 8.23 -11.92
CA VAL A 14 30.51 8.70 -10.69
C VAL A 14 30.09 10.13 -10.35
N GLU A 15 29.90 10.98 -11.36
CA GLU A 15 29.55 12.39 -11.18
C GLU A 15 28.11 12.57 -10.68
N THR A 16 27.97 13.13 -9.48
CA THR A 16 26.67 13.24 -8.78
C THR A 16 25.67 14.09 -9.56
N ARG A 17 26.12 15.20 -10.14
CA ARG A 17 25.23 16.12 -10.90
C ARG A 17 24.72 15.49 -12.19
N GLU A 18 25.57 14.74 -12.88
CA GLU A 18 25.20 14.03 -14.10
C GLU A 18 24.24 12.87 -13.79
N LYS A 19 24.54 12.10 -12.74
CA LYS A 19 23.68 11.02 -12.24
C LYS A 19 22.27 11.52 -11.93
N MET A 20 22.15 12.67 -11.27
CA MET A 20 20.85 13.30 -10.99
C MET A 20 20.08 13.69 -12.26
N LYS A 21 20.75 14.23 -13.29
CA LYS A 21 20.10 14.56 -14.57
C LYS A 21 19.53 13.31 -15.25
N VAL A 22 20.28 12.21 -15.25
CA VAL A 22 19.84 10.93 -15.83
C VAL A 22 18.67 10.35 -15.05
N ILE A 23 18.71 10.38 -13.71
CA ILE A 23 17.60 9.96 -12.84
C ILE A 23 16.34 10.76 -13.20
N GLU A 24 16.42 12.08 -13.31
CA GLU A 24 15.26 12.92 -13.63
C GLU A 24 14.72 12.68 -15.04
N ALA A 25 15.58 12.39 -16.01
CA ALA A 25 15.15 11.96 -17.34
C ALA A 25 14.40 10.62 -17.30
N ILE A 26 14.93 9.63 -16.59
CA ILE A 26 14.28 8.31 -16.40
C ILE A 26 12.92 8.48 -15.72
N LYS A 27 12.83 9.27 -14.64
CA LYS A 27 11.56 9.54 -13.95
C LYS A 27 10.53 10.15 -14.89
N ARG A 28 10.92 11.11 -15.74
CA ARG A 28 10.01 11.73 -16.73
C ARG A 28 9.50 10.72 -17.75
N GLU A 29 10.37 9.86 -18.27
CA GLU A 29 9.98 8.80 -19.21
C GLU A 29 9.02 7.79 -18.56
N MET A 30 9.30 7.40 -17.32
CA MET A 30 8.43 6.54 -16.53
C MET A 30 7.05 7.15 -16.29
N SER A 31 6.99 8.43 -15.90
CA SER A 31 5.74 9.15 -15.72
C SER A 31 4.96 9.29 -17.03
N LYS A 32 5.64 9.55 -18.15
CA LYS A 32 4.97 9.59 -19.46
C LYS A 32 4.33 8.23 -19.79
N ALA A 33 5.07 7.14 -19.64
CA ALA A 33 4.55 5.80 -19.87
C ALA A 33 3.38 5.45 -18.93
N PHE A 34 3.45 5.88 -17.67
CA PHE A 34 2.34 5.69 -16.72
C PHE A 34 1.06 6.37 -17.21
N ARG A 35 1.13 7.63 -17.69
CA ARG A 35 -0.06 8.32 -18.22
C ARG A 35 -0.63 7.64 -19.46
N GLU A 36 0.25 7.25 -20.39
CA GLU A 36 -0.15 6.62 -21.66
C GLU A 36 -0.75 5.23 -21.49
N ILE A 37 -0.37 4.49 -20.44
CA ILE A 37 -0.81 3.10 -20.23
C ILE A 37 -1.89 3.02 -19.14
N VAL A 38 -1.62 3.60 -17.97
CA VAL A 38 -2.48 3.46 -16.79
C VAL A 38 -3.57 4.51 -16.79
N GLU A 39 -3.25 5.80 -16.89
CA GLU A 39 -4.28 6.86 -16.84
C GLU A 39 -5.21 6.81 -18.06
N ALA A 40 -4.69 6.39 -19.22
CA ALA A 40 -5.49 6.18 -20.43
C ALA A 40 -6.27 4.85 -20.45
N SER A 41 -6.12 4.00 -19.43
CA SER A 41 -6.83 2.71 -19.37
C SER A 41 -8.32 2.89 -19.08
N ARG A 42 -9.12 1.91 -19.50
CA ARG A 42 -10.56 1.88 -19.23
C ARG A 42 -10.83 1.69 -17.74
N GLU A 43 -10.00 0.91 -17.06
CA GLU A 43 -10.10 0.59 -15.64
C GLU A 43 -9.89 1.85 -14.79
N TYR A 44 -8.87 2.66 -15.12
CA TYR A 44 -8.65 3.93 -14.45
C TYR A 44 -9.79 4.91 -14.68
N SER A 45 -10.23 5.04 -15.94
CA SER A 45 -11.36 5.90 -16.31
C SER A 45 -12.64 5.50 -15.58
N ALA A 46 -12.95 4.20 -15.54
CA ALA A 46 -14.11 3.68 -14.83
C ALA A 46 -14.06 3.99 -13.31
N LEU A 47 -12.89 3.86 -12.67
CA LEU A 47 -12.74 4.22 -11.25
C LEU A 47 -13.05 5.71 -11.00
N ILE A 48 -12.58 6.58 -11.90
CA ILE A 48 -12.80 8.03 -11.83
C ILE A 48 -14.28 8.36 -12.04
N GLU A 49 -14.90 7.79 -13.07
CA GLU A 49 -16.31 7.98 -13.39
C GLU A 49 -17.21 7.53 -12.23
N TRP A 50 -16.91 6.38 -11.62
CA TRP A 50 -17.64 5.90 -10.45
C TRP A 50 -17.50 6.82 -9.24
N ALA A 51 -16.29 7.35 -8.98
CA ALA A 51 -16.09 8.31 -7.90
C ALA A 51 -16.94 9.58 -8.11
N GLU A 52 -17.03 10.06 -9.35
CA GLU A 52 -17.83 11.23 -9.72
C GLU A 52 -19.34 10.94 -9.64
N ALA A 53 -19.79 9.81 -10.16
CA ALA A 53 -21.19 9.37 -10.09
C ALA A 53 -21.67 9.22 -8.63
N LEU A 54 -20.80 8.75 -7.74
CA LEU A 54 -21.05 8.62 -6.31
C LEU A 54 -20.83 9.93 -5.53
N ARG A 55 -20.48 11.02 -6.22
CA ARG A 55 -20.19 12.36 -5.65
C ARG A 55 -19.13 12.30 -4.54
N LEU A 56 -18.10 11.47 -4.73
CA LEU A 56 -16.98 11.37 -3.82
C LEU A 56 -15.95 12.46 -4.15
N GLY A 57 -15.40 13.07 -3.10
CA GLY A 57 -14.17 13.83 -3.19
C GLY A 57 -12.98 12.90 -3.48
N ARG A 58 -11.96 13.44 -4.13
CA ARG A 58 -10.78 12.70 -4.56
C ARG A 58 -9.51 13.50 -4.34
N THR A 59 -8.49 12.85 -3.79
CA THR A 59 -7.10 13.31 -3.79
C THR A 59 -6.23 12.27 -4.48
N ILE A 60 -5.46 12.69 -5.49
CA ILE A 60 -4.47 11.83 -6.16
C ILE A 60 -3.09 12.26 -5.70
N TYR A 61 -2.32 11.33 -5.18
CA TYR A 61 -0.96 11.58 -4.72
C TYR A 61 0.03 10.68 -5.45
N GLN A 62 0.98 11.30 -6.16
CA GLN A 62 2.01 10.58 -6.89
C GLN A 62 3.15 10.18 -5.93
N VAL A 63 3.18 8.90 -5.56
CA VAL A 63 4.24 8.35 -4.69
C VAL A 63 5.54 8.17 -5.45
N ARG A 64 5.44 7.74 -6.71
CA ARG A 64 6.55 7.47 -7.63
C ARG A 64 6.11 7.77 -9.07
N PRO A 65 7.05 7.87 -10.03
CA PRO A 65 6.72 8.08 -11.43
C PRO A 65 5.64 7.14 -12.00
N THR A 66 5.56 5.91 -11.51
CA THR A 66 4.62 4.87 -11.99
C THR A 66 3.63 4.40 -10.93
N VAL A 67 3.51 5.14 -9.81
CA VAL A 67 2.63 4.75 -8.71
C VAL A 67 1.90 5.98 -8.20
N GLN A 68 0.58 5.95 -8.30
CA GLN A 68 -0.33 6.92 -7.71
C GLN A 68 -1.18 6.24 -6.64
N GLU A 69 -1.39 6.95 -5.54
CA GLU A 69 -2.40 6.62 -4.54
C GLU A 69 -3.62 7.52 -4.80
N ILE A 70 -4.79 6.91 -4.93
CA ILE A 70 -6.06 7.62 -5.10
C ILE A 70 -6.85 7.46 -3.82
N PHE A 71 -7.11 8.58 -3.14
CA PHE A 71 -7.94 8.62 -1.94
C PHE A 71 -9.32 9.12 -2.32
N LEU A 72 -10.34 8.32 -2.04
CA LEU A 72 -11.74 8.67 -2.23
C LEU A 72 -12.40 8.90 -0.87
N PHE A 73 -13.18 9.98 -0.75
CA PHE A 73 -13.81 10.34 0.52
C PHE A 73 -15.14 11.06 0.30
N LYS A 74 -16.09 10.88 1.21
CA LYS A 74 -17.38 11.57 1.15
C LYS A 74 -17.34 12.96 1.78
N GLU A 75 -16.59 13.11 2.87
CA GLU A 75 -16.60 14.33 3.67
C GLU A 75 -15.40 15.24 3.36
N LYS A 76 -15.66 16.54 3.16
CA LYS A 76 -14.59 17.54 2.94
C LYS A 76 -13.67 17.72 4.15
N SER A 77 -14.12 17.38 5.35
CA SER A 77 -13.29 17.37 6.57
C SER A 77 -12.10 16.41 6.43
N ILE A 78 -12.30 15.27 5.76
CA ILE A 78 -11.28 14.24 5.52
C ILE A 78 -10.21 14.76 4.57
N GLU A 79 -10.58 15.53 3.54
CA GLU A 79 -9.63 16.16 2.62
C GLU A 79 -8.57 16.98 3.36
N LYS A 80 -9.01 17.82 4.33
CA LYS A 80 -8.10 18.65 5.12
C LYS A 80 -7.17 17.79 5.99
N LYS A 81 -7.69 16.75 6.63
CA LYS A 81 -6.89 15.81 7.44
C LYS A 81 -5.87 15.08 6.56
N LEU A 82 -6.29 14.57 5.41
CA LEU A 82 -5.45 13.85 4.45
C LEU A 82 -4.34 14.74 3.90
N ASN A 83 -4.65 15.96 3.46
CA ASN A 83 -3.65 16.91 2.97
C ASN A 83 -2.61 17.26 4.05
N GLY A 84 -3.02 17.36 5.31
CA GLY A 84 -2.10 17.50 6.44
C GLY A 84 -1.16 16.29 6.58
N LEU A 85 -1.72 15.08 6.49
CA LEU A 85 -0.97 13.83 6.63
C LEU A 85 -0.01 13.57 5.46
N LEU A 86 -0.38 13.94 4.24
CA LEU A 86 0.49 13.86 3.06
C LEU A 86 1.64 14.86 3.15
N LYS A 87 1.42 16.07 3.67
CA LYS A 87 2.50 17.02 3.98
C LYS A 87 3.44 16.49 5.06
N GLU A 88 2.91 15.79 6.05
CA GLU A 88 3.71 15.14 7.09
C GLU A 88 4.57 14.01 6.50
N ARG A 89 4.02 13.20 5.59
CA ARG A 89 4.77 12.18 4.82
C ARG A 89 5.99 12.78 4.12
N GLU A 90 5.81 13.91 3.42
CA GLU A 90 6.92 14.61 2.76
C GLU A 90 7.99 15.09 3.74
N LYS A 91 7.59 15.60 4.92
CA LYS A 91 8.52 16.01 5.97
C LYS A 91 9.33 14.83 6.49
N ILE A 92 8.68 13.69 6.73
CA ILE A 92 9.35 12.45 7.18
C ILE A 92 10.38 12.02 6.14
N ARG A 93 9.98 11.94 4.86
CA ARG A 93 10.89 11.57 3.75
C ARG A 93 12.07 12.53 3.62
N ALA A 94 11.82 13.83 3.68
CA ALA A 94 12.88 14.85 3.62
C ALA A 94 13.81 14.81 4.84
N ALA A 95 13.31 14.44 6.02
CA ALA A 95 14.14 14.24 7.20
C ALA A 95 15.03 13.00 7.07
N THR A 96 14.48 11.86 6.62
CA THR A 96 15.24 10.62 6.37
C THR A 96 16.34 10.83 5.34
N LEU A 97 16.08 11.58 4.26
CA LEU A 97 17.08 11.90 3.24
C LEU A 97 18.22 12.78 3.78
N ARG A 98 17.93 13.72 4.68
CA ARG A 98 18.93 14.61 5.29
C ARG A 98 19.74 13.95 6.39
N GLY A 99 19.14 13.00 7.11
CA GLY A 99 19.74 12.38 8.30
C GLY A 99 20.79 11.30 8.02
N MET A 100 21.06 10.93 6.76
CA MET A 100 21.95 9.86 6.29
C MET A 100 22.69 9.07 7.39
N PRO A 101 22.05 8.07 8.03
CA PRO A 101 22.78 6.92 8.49
C PRO A 101 22.90 5.94 7.32
N GLN A 102 23.88 5.06 7.37
CA GLN A 102 23.87 3.84 6.57
C GLN A 102 22.65 3.00 6.99
N VAL A 103 21.48 3.31 6.42
CA VAL A 103 20.27 2.54 6.70
C VAL A 103 20.45 1.19 6.01
N GLU A 104 20.86 0.18 6.79
CA GLU A 104 21.01 -1.19 6.30
C GLU A 104 19.69 -1.72 5.71
N ASP A 105 18.56 -1.27 6.26
CA ASP A 105 17.23 -1.57 5.76
C ASP A 105 16.76 -0.58 4.68
N LYS A 106 16.94 -0.98 3.42
CA LYS A 106 16.47 -0.22 2.24
C LYS A 106 14.97 0.09 2.29
N ALA A 107 14.14 -0.74 2.92
CA ALA A 107 12.70 -0.47 2.99
C ALA A 107 12.40 0.78 3.86
N ARG A 108 13.10 0.92 4.99
CA ARG A 108 13.01 2.10 5.88
C ARG A 108 13.48 3.38 5.21
N PHE A 109 14.44 3.29 4.30
CA PHE A 109 14.88 4.44 3.52
C PHE A 109 13.84 4.84 2.46
N VAL A 110 13.21 3.85 1.84
CA VAL A 110 12.33 4.04 0.69
C VAL A 110 10.92 4.47 1.09
N TYR A 111 10.40 3.94 2.20
CA TYR A 111 9.08 4.24 2.74
C TYR A 111 9.16 4.56 4.24
N PRO A 112 9.91 5.61 4.64
CA PRO A 112 10.14 5.91 6.05
C PRO A 112 8.85 6.19 6.84
N GLU A 113 7.81 6.69 6.18
CA GLU A 113 6.49 6.89 6.78
C GLU A 113 5.84 5.59 7.29
N GLU A 114 6.12 4.45 6.65
CA GLU A 114 5.58 3.13 7.06
C GLU A 114 6.21 2.60 8.34
N PHE A 115 7.18 3.32 8.90
CA PHE A 115 7.84 3.03 10.18
C PHE A 115 7.63 4.14 11.20
N ASN A 116 6.85 5.17 10.86
CA ASN A 116 6.50 6.25 11.77
C ASN A 116 5.17 5.95 12.45
N ARG A 117 5.21 5.61 13.75
CA ARG A 117 4.01 5.25 14.52
C ARG A 117 2.93 6.32 14.51
N GLY A 118 3.31 7.59 14.65
CA GLY A 118 2.37 8.71 14.65
C GLY A 118 1.63 8.86 13.33
N TRP A 119 2.37 8.76 12.22
CA TRP A 119 1.82 8.82 10.87
C TRP A 119 0.87 7.63 10.59
N LEU A 120 1.30 6.40 10.93
CA LEU A 120 0.49 5.19 10.73
C LEU A 120 -0.83 5.25 11.50
N ARG A 121 -0.82 5.73 12.74
CA ARG A 121 -2.03 5.92 13.54
C ARG A 121 -3.04 6.85 12.87
N ARG A 122 -2.57 8.02 12.40
CA ARG A 122 -3.42 9.01 11.73
C ARG A 122 -3.92 8.50 10.38
N MET A 123 -3.10 7.74 9.64
CA MET A 123 -3.55 7.11 8.41
C MET A 123 -4.64 6.06 8.69
N GLY A 124 -4.44 5.21 9.70
CA GLY A 124 -5.42 4.22 10.12
C GLY A 124 -6.75 4.85 10.58
N GLU A 125 -6.70 5.99 11.28
CA GLU A 125 -7.89 6.77 11.64
C GLU A 125 -8.64 7.26 10.39
N ILE A 126 -7.93 7.86 9.41
CA ILE A 126 -8.56 8.34 8.17
C ILE A 126 -9.20 7.20 7.40
N LEU A 127 -8.55 6.04 7.33
CA LEU A 127 -9.08 4.84 6.68
C LEU A 127 -10.18 4.14 7.50
N SER A 128 -10.49 4.64 8.71
CA SER A 128 -11.45 4.04 9.64
C SER A 128 -11.13 2.58 9.96
N TYR A 129 -9.84 2.26 10.08
CA TYR A 129 -9.39 0.93 10.50
C TYR A 129 -9.54 0.78 12.02
N PRO A 130 -9.82 -0.45 12.52
CA PRO A 130 -9.90 -0.69 13.96
C PRO A 130 -8.64 -0.23 14.70
N SER A 131 -8.81 0.58 15.74
CA SER A 131 -7.67 1.16 16.48
C SER A 131 -6.72 0.09 17.02
N CYS A 132 -7.24 -1.01 17.55
CA CYS A 132 -6.42 -2.14 18.04
C CYS A 132 -5.56 -2.78 16.94
N CYS A 133 -6.03 -2.80 15.69
CA CYS A 133 -5.27 -3.30 14.54
C CYS A 133 -4.19 -2.32 14.12
N VAL A 134 -4.53 -1.03 14.06
CA VAL A 134 -3.61 0.05 13.71
C VAL A 134 -2.48 0.16 14.75
N GLU A 135 -2.80 0.10 16.04
CA GLU A 135 -1.82 0.14 17.12
C GLU A 135 -0.81 -0.99 17.02
N ARG A 136 -1.30 -2.23 16.91
CA ARG A 136 -0.41 -3.39 16.78
C ARG A 136 0.46 -3.29 15.53
N TYR A 137 -0.14 -2.92 14.39
CA TYR A 137 0.58 -2.74 13.13
C TYR A 137 1.71 -1.70 13.28
N ALA A 138 1.41 -0.56 13.89
CA ALA A 138 2.36 0.53 14.04
C ALA A 138 3.50 0.20 15.02
N GLU A 139 3.19 -0.46 16.14
CA GLU A 139 4.20 -0.94 17.10
C GLU A 139 5.14 -1.97 16.50
N GLU A 140 4.61 -2.94 15.75
CA GLU A 140 5.40 -3.98 15.09
C GLU A 140 6.32 -3.38 14.03
N ARG A 141 5.81 -2.48 13.18
CA ARG A 141 6.61 -1.79 12.16
C ARG A 141 7.75 -0.98 12.77
N GLU A 142 7.48 -0.18 13.80
CA GLU A 142 8.48 0.63 14.50
C GLU A 142 9.63 -0.25 15.03
N ARG A 143 9.28 -1.41 15.62
CA ARG A 143 10.24 -2.41 16.12
C ARG A 143 10.92 -3.25 15.04
N GLY A 144 10.56 -3.08 13.77
CA GLY A 144 11.11 -3.87 12.65
C GLY A 144 10.59 -5.31 12.58
N ILE A 145 9.47 -5.59 13.25
CA ILE A 145 8.81 -6.89 13.18
C ILE A 145 8.04 -6.98 11.86
N SER A 146 8.20 -8.09 11.15
CA SER A 146 7.47 -8.37 9.90
C SER A 146 6.00 -8.66 10.20
N VAL A 147 5.13 -7.69 9.94
CA VAL A 147 3.68 -7.82 10.12
C VAL A 147 3.11 -8.93 9.24
N GLU A 148 3.65 -9.05 8.03
CA GLU A 148 3.28 -10.05 7.02
C GLU A 148 3.58 -11.48 7.50
N GLU A 149 4.77 -11.73 8.04
CA GLU A 149 5.15 -13.04 8.59
C GLU A 149 4.27 -13.38 9.80
N ARG A 150 4.07 -12.42 10.71
CA ARG A 150 3.20 -12.62 11.88
C ARG A 150 1.77 -12.95 11.47
N ALA A 151 1.19 -12.18 10.54
CA ALA A 151 -0.19 -12.40 10.11
C ALA A 151 -0.33 -13.76 9.42
N ALA A 152 0.62 -14.12 8.56
CA ALA A 152 0.65 -15.40 7.88
C ALA A 152 0.75 -16.57 8.87
N SER A 153 1.64 -16.50 9.87
CA SER A 153 1.79 -17.52 10.91
C SER A 153 0.49 -17.71 11.68
N GLN A 154 -0.13 -16.62 12.12
CA GLN A 154 -1.39 -16.68 12.87
C GLN A 154 -2.54 -17.32 12.07
N ILE A 155 -2.60 -17.09 10.75
CA ILE A 155 -3.59 -17.77 9.90
C ILE A 155 -3.25 -19.26 9.76
N ARG A 156 -1.98 -19.62 9.55
CA ARG A 156 -1.55 -21.02 9.41
C ARG A 156 -1.78 -21.83 10.67
N GLU A 157 -1.47 -21.28 11.84
CA GLU A 157 -1.71 -21.89 13.15
C GLU A 157 -3.21 -22.12 13.40
N LYS A 158 -4.07 -21.30 12.77
CA LYS A 158 -5.52 -21.44 12.82
C LYS A 158 -6.12 -22.24 11.66
N ALA A 159 -5.32 -22.72 10.71
CA ALA A 159 -5.81 -23.48 9.56
C ALA A 159 -6.39 -24.83 10.05
N GLY A 160 -7.73 -24.89 10.12
CA GLY A 160 -8.49 -25.97 10.75
C GLY A 160 -9.55 -25.51 11.76
N SER A 161 -9.58 -24.22 12.11
CA SER A 161 -10.57 -23.60 13.02
C SER A 161 -11.41 -22.53 12.32
N ASP A 162 -12.52 -22.10 12.96
CA ASP A 162 -13.42 -21.01 12.54
C ASP A 162 -12.66 -19.68 12.34
N LEU A 163 -12.05 -19.52 11.18
CA LEU A 163 -11.54 -18.25 10.70
C LEU A 163 -12.72 -17.45 10.15
N ASN A 164 -13.04 -16.33 10.78
CA ASN A 164 -14.00 -15.40 10.20
C ASN A 164 -13.30 -14.53 9.15
N VAL A 165 -13.48 -14.86 7.87
CA VAL A 165 -12.86 -14.14 6.74
C VAL A 165 -13.21 -12.66 6.69
N LEU A 166 -14.31 -12.23 7.33
CA LEU A 166 -14.68 -10.82 7.39
C LEU A 166 -13.74 -9.98 8.25
N ALA A 167 -12.85 -10.58 9.05
CA ALA A 167 -11.74 -9.88 9.67
C ALA A 167 -10.75 -9.28 8.64
N TYR A 168 -10.77 -9.76 7.40
CA TYR A 168 -9.90 -9.33 6.29
C TYR A 168 -10.69 -8.50 5.27
N PHE A 169 -11.46 -7.53 5.79
CA PHE A 169 -12.45 -6.74 5.07
C PHE A 169 -11.91 -5.89 3.90
N VAL A 170 -10.60 -5.68 3.80
CA VAL A 170 -9.97 -4.94 2.71
C VAL A 170 -8.59 -5.51 2.37
N ALA A 171 -8.16 -5.35 1.12
CA ALA A 171 -6.87 -5.83 0.65
C ALA A 171 -5.71 -5.18 1.43
N TYR A 172 -4.65 -5.95 1.68
CA TYR A 172 -3.45 -5.52 2.42
C TYR A 172 -3.73 -5.02 3.85
N PHE A 173 -4.86 -5.39 4.43
CA PHE A 173 -5.13 -5.21 5.86
C PHE A 173 -4.67 -6.43 6.66
N PHE A 174 -3.94 -6.17 7.74
CA PHE A 174 -3.36 -7.20 8.60
C PHE A 174 -3.96 -7.07 10.01
N PRO A 175 -5.08 -7.75 10.33
CA PRO A 175 -5.75 -7.58 11.61
C PRO A 175 -4.81 -7.96 12.77
N CYS A 176 -5.05 -7.39 13.96
CA CYS A 176 -4.20 -7.70 15.12
C CYS A 176 -4.29 -9.15 15.58
N SER A 177 -5.35 -9.87 15.20
CA SER A 177 -5.46 -11.32 15.32
C SER A 177 -6.42 -11.83 14.24
N PRO A 178 -6.37 -13.13 13.88
CA PRO A 178 -7.23 -13.65 12.81
C PRO A 178 -8.73 -13.51 13.08
N ASN A 179 -9.14 -13.45 14.35
CA ASN A 179 -10.53 -13.27 14.77
C ASN A 179 -10.69 -11.97 15.59
N CYS A 180 -10.02 -10.89 15.18
CA CYS A 180 -10.18 -9.59 15.81
C CYS A 180 -11.66 -9.14 15.74
N LYS A 181 -12.30 -8.97 16.90
CA LYS A 181 -13.74 -8.64 16.99
C LYS A 181 -14.08 -7.33 16.27
N GLU A 182 -13.25 -6.30 16.41
CA GLU A 182 -13.48 -5.00 15.75
C GLU A 182 -13.34 -5.09 14.24
N ALA A 183 -12.37 -5.88 13.74
CA ALA A 183 -12.20 -6.10 12.31
C ALA A 183 -13.36 -6.91 11.73
N ILE A 184 -13.81 -7.95 12.45
CA ILE A 184 -15.00 -8.74 12.08
C ILE A 184 -16.23 -7.84 12.03
N SER A 185 -16.48 -7.05 13.08
CA SER A 185 -17.63 -6.14 13.16
C SER A 185 -17.63 -5.15 11.99
N ARG A 186 -16.46 -4.61 11.63
CA ARG A 186 -16.31 -3.75 10.45
C ARG A 186 -16.65 -4.49 9.15
N GLY A 187 -16.13 -5.71 8.98
CA GLY A 187 -16.40 -6.53 7.81
C GLY A 187 -17.87 -6.94 7.68
N GLU A 188 -18.51 -7.32 8.79
CA GLU A 188 -19.94 -7.64 8.88
C GLU A 188 -20.80 -6.43 8.54
N SER A 189 -20.46 -5.25 9.05
CA SER A 189 -21.16 -4.01 8.71
C SER A 189 -21.12 -3.75 7.21
N ILE A 190 -19.94 -3.85 6.57
CA ILE A 190 -19.82 -3.66 5.12
C ILE A 190 -20.62 -4.71 4.35
N TYR A 191 -20.49 -5.99 4.73
CA TYR A 191 -21.23 -7.08 4.10
C TYR A 191 -22.75 -6.85 4.18
N ASN A 192 -23.26 -6.46 5.35
CA ASN A 192 -24.68 -6.22 5.58
C ASN A 192 -25.19 -5.04 4.75
N GLU A 193 -24.46 -3.92 4.70
CA GLU A 193 -24.86 -2.76 3.87
C GLU A 193 -24.85 -3.08 2.37
N LEU A 194 -23.85 -3.82 1.89
CA LEU A 194 -23.80 -4.24 0.49
C LEU A 194 -24.94 -5.23 0.16
N SER A 195 -25.24 -6.15 1.08
CA SER A 195 -26.33 -7.13 0.90
C SER A 195 -27.71 -6.49 0.87
N LYS A 196 -27.91 -5.35 1.56
CA LYS A 196 -29.16 -4.57 1.49
C LYS A 196 -29.36 -3.92 0.11
N LEU A 197 -28.28 -3.57 -0.57
CA LEU A 197 -28.34 -3.03 -1.93
C LEU A 197 -28.65 -4.15 -2.93
N ASP A 198 -27.89 -5.23 -2.85
CA ASP A 198 -28.08 -6.44 -3.64
C ASP A 198 -27.36 -7.62 -2.94
N PRO A 199 -28.04 -8.72 -2.62
CA PRO A 199 -27.42 -9.89 -1.99
C PRO A 199 -26.20 -10.44 -2.72
N SER A 200 -26.17 -10.37 -4.05
CA SER A 200 -25.05 -10.85 -4.87
C SER A 200 -23.78 -9.98 -4.69
N ILE A 201 -23.93 -8.69 -4.39
CA ILE A 201 -22.81 -7.80 -4.08
C ILE A 201 -22.24 -8.15 -2.70
N GLY A 202 -23.11 -8.44 -1.73
CA GLY A 202 -22.70 -8.94 -0.40
C GLY A 202 -21.86 -10.22 -0.50
N GLU A 203 -22.33 -11.22 -1.25
CA GLU A 203 -21.59 -12.47 -1.48
C GLU A 203 -20.27 -12.25 -2.24
N THR A 204 -20.27 -11.35 -3.22
CA THR A 204 -19.04 -10.96 -3.93
C THR A 204 -18.02 -10.37 -2.96
N TYR A 205 -18.45 -9.47 -2.07
CA TYR A 205 -17.59 -8.89 -1.05
C TYR A 205 -17.05 -9.95 -0.08
N LYS A 206 -17.89 -10.89 0.39
CA LYS A 206 -17.46 -11.98 1.27
C LYS A 206 -16.39 -12.87 0.60
N ARG A 207 -16.53 -13.14 -0.69
CA ARG A 207 -15.52 -13.84 -1.49
C ARG A 207 -14.21 -13.05 -1.57
N ILE A 208 -14.27 -11.74 -1.80
CA ILE A 208 -13.08 -10.86 -1.79
C ILE A 208 -12.40 -10.88 -0.41
N ALA A 209 -13.16 -10.83 0.69
CA ALA A 209 -12.61 -10.93 2.04
C ALA A 209 -11.89 -12.28 2.28
N LYS A 210 -12.44 -13.38 1.76
CA LYS A 210 -11.77 -14.68 1.72
C LYS A 210 -10.46 -14.63 0.92
N GLU A 211 -10.49 -14.08 -0.30
CA GLU A 211 -9.29 -13.90 -1.14
C GLU A 211 -8.23 -13.03 -0.44
N ASN A 212 -8.64 -12.00 0.31
CA ASN A 212 -7.73 -11.18 1.12
C ASN A 212 -7.07 -12.00 2.22
N SER A 213 -7.83 -12.83 2.95
CA SER A 213 -7.28 -13.70 3.99
C SER A 213 -6.25 -14.70 3.43
N GLU A 214 -6.53 -15.23 2.24
CA GLU A 214 -5.62 -16.12 1.51
C GLU A 214 -4.36 -15.38 1.05
N ARG A 215 -4.51 -14.14 0.58
CA ARG A 215 -3.35 -13.30 0.24
C ARG A 215 -2.47 -13.05 1.46
N VAL A 216 -3.06 -12.72 2.62
CA VAL A 216 -2.30 -12.52 3.86
C VAL A 216 -1.57 -13.80 4.27
N ARG A 217 -2.21 -14.98 4.13
CA ARG A 217 -1.61 -16.29 4.42
C ARG A 217 -0.32 -16.54 3.63
N HIS A 218 -0.29 -16.11 2.37
CA HIS A 218 0.81 -16.33 1.42
C HIS A 218 1.68 -15.10 1.15
N GLN A 219 1.43 -13.99 1.86
CA GLN A 219 2.13 -12.73 1.61
C GLN A 219 3.65 -12.85 1.77
N PRO A 220 4.20 -13.59 2.76
CA PRO A 220 5.63 -13.83 2.85
C PRO A 220 6.24 -14.51 1.62
N GLU A 221 5.58 -15.54 1.09
CA GLU A 221 6.00 -16.26 -0.11
C GLU A 221 6.05 -15.32 -1.32
N ILE A 222 4.98 -14.55 -1.52
CA ILE A 222 4.86 -13.56 -2.60
C ILE A 222 6.01 -12.54 -2.50
N LEU A 223 6.32 -12.04 -1.30
CA LEU A 223 7.44 -11.10 -1.10
C LEU A 223 8.80 -11.73 -1.40
N ARG A 224 9.00 -13.02 -1.07
CA ARG A 224 10.23 -13.75 -1.41
C ARG A 224 10.38 -13.91 -2.91
N GLU A 225 9.32 -14.25 -3.63
CA GLU A 225 9.32 -14.37 -5.10
C GLU A 225 9.67 -13.05 -5.78
N TYR A 226 9.07 -11.93 -5.35
CA TYR A 226 9.40 -10.61 -5.89
C TYR A 226 10.86 -10.22 -5.64
N LYS A 227 11.40 -10.52 -4.44
CA LYS A 227 12.82 -10.28 -4.12
C LYS A 227 13.73 -11.11 -5.02
N GLN A 228 13.42 -12.40 -5.20
CA GLN A 228 14.19 -13.30 -6.05
C GLN A 228 14.20 -12.82 -7.51
N LYS A 229 13.03 -12.48 -8.05
CA LYS A 229 12.91 -11.94 -9.41
C LYS A 229 13.70 -10.64 -9.60
N ALA A 230 13.69 -9.74 -8.61
CA ALA A 230 14.48 -8.51 -8.67
C ALA A 230 16.01 -8.77 -8.70
N ILE A 231 16.48 -9.82 -8.01
CA ILE A 231 17.88 -10.27 -8.07
C ILE A 231 18.21 -10.85 -9.45
N GLU A 232 17.32 -11.68 -10.00
CA GLU A 232 17.50 -12.29 -11.32
C GLU A 232 17.53 -11.26 -12.45
N ASP A 233 16.59 -10.31 -12.44
CA ASP A 233 16.57 -9.21 -13.41
C ASP A 233 17.87 -8.39 -13.32
N ARG A 234 18.36 -8.13 -12.10
CA ARG A 234 19.64 -7.44 -11.90
C ARG A 234 20.82 -8.22 -12.49
N ARG A 235 20.87 -9.54 -12.31
CA ARG A 235 21.92 -10.39 -12.92
C ARG A 235 21.83 -10.42 -14.45
N LYS A 236 20.61 -10.38 -14.98
CA LYS A 236 20.36 -10.52 -16.43
C LYS A 236 20.73 -9.28 -17.23
N TYR A 237 20.57 -8.10 -16.65
CA TYR A 237 20.78 -6.84 -17.37
C TYR A 237 21.77 -5.87 -16.70
N GLY A 238 22.29 -6.18 -15.51
CA GLY A 238 23.35 -5.45 -14.80
C GLY A 238 24.73 -5.78 -15.35
#